data_AF-A0A1B6LI63-F1
#
_entry.id   AF-A0A1B6LI63-F1
#
_cell.length_a   1.000
_cell.length_b   1.000
_cell.length_c   1.000
_cell.angle_alpha   90.00
_cell.angle_beta   90.00
_cell.angle_gamma   90.00
#
_symmetry.space_group_name_H-M   'P 1'
#
loop_
_entity.id
_entity.type
_entity.pdbx_description
1 polymer ?
#
loop_
_entity_poly.entity_id
_entity_poly.type
_entity_poly.pdbx_seq_one_letter_code
_entity_poly.pdbx_strand_id
1 'polypeptide(L)'
;AMPAVLLLVLLAAGCSHAWRYSESGKPEGWAGACIDGQNQSPIDLVTETAQRFVVEPLEFFNYKSLNGTITNNGHSVAIHFDEDHCDSGVTAGMLRGMYFLHELHFHWSSEHTINGKRFPLELHMVHYNKKYGDL
;
A
#
# COMPACT_ATOMS: atom_id res chain seq x y z
N ALA A 1 -25.10 -34.40 39.14
CA ALA A 1 -25.74 -33.41 38.25
C ALA A 1 -24.63 -32.58 37.61
N MET A 2 -24.52 -32.59 36.28
CA MET A 2 -23.43 -31.93 35.54
C MET A 2 -23.61 -30.41 35.53
N PRO A 3 -22.54 -29.59 35.56
CA PRO A 3 -22.69 -28.17 35.29
C PRO A 3 -22.85 -27.99 33.78
N ALA A 4 -23.89 -27.29 33.36
CA ALA A 4 -24.05 -26.82 32.00
C ALA A 4 -22.99 -25.75 31.73
N VAL A 5 -22.07 -26.03 30.80
CA VAL A 5 -21.15 -25.02 30.25
C VAL A 5 -21.90 -24.33 29.11
N LEU A 6 -22.25 -23.06 29.31
CA LEU A 6 -22.80 -22.21 28.25
C LEU A 6 -21.63 -21.77 27.35
N LEU A 7 -21.42 -22.47 26.24
CA LEU A 7 -20.47 -22.08 25.20
C LEU A 7 -21.09 -20.94 24.39
N LEU A 8 -20.76 -19.70 24.73
CA LEU A 8 -21.13 -18.53 23.93
C LEU A 8 -20.21 -18.48 22.70
N VAL A 9 -20.65 -19.08 21.59
CA VAL A 9 -20.00 -18.89 20.29
C VAL A 9 -20.37 -17.49 19.81
N LEU A 10 -19.53 -16.51 20.15
CA LEU A 10 -19.51 -15.24 19.45
C LEU A 10 -19.01 -15.54 18.03
N LEU A 11 -19.94 -15.80 17.12
CA LEU A 11 -19.73 -15.55 15.70
C LEU A 11 -19.48 -14.04 15.60
N ALA A 12 -18.22 -13.63 15.73
CA ALA A 12 -17.77 -12.40 15.11
C ALA A 12 -17.98 -12.62 13.62
N ALA A 13 -19.15 -12.25 13.12
CA ALA A 13 -19.32 -11.90 11.73
C ALA A 13 -18.37 -10.71 11.52
N GLY A 14 -17.11 -11.01 11.24
CA GLY A 14 -16.21 -10.04 10.66
C GLY A 14 -16.88 -9.62 9.37
N CYS A 15 -17.60 -8.50 9.40
CA CYS A 15 -17.78 -7.73 8.18
C CYS A 15 -16.38 -7.31 7.77
N SER A 16 -15.70 -8.18 7.02
CA SER A 16 -14.73 -7.68 6.05
C SER A 16 -15.54 -6.67 5.26
N HIS A 17 -15.20 -5.39 5.40
CA HIS A 17 -15.81 -4.36 4.59
C HIS A 17 -15.38 -4.66 3.17
N ALA A 18 -16.21 -5.44 2.46
CA ALA A 18 -15.92 -5.90 1.12
C ALA A 18 -15.88 -4.67 0.22
N TRP A 19 -14.67 -4.22 -0.05
CA TRP A 19 -14.42 -3.17 -1.01
C TRP A 19 -13.99 -3.79 -2.34
N ARG A 20 -14.25 -3.08 -3.43
CA ARG A 20 -13.82 -3.49 -4.76
C ARG A 20 -13.68 -2.29 -5.68
N TYR A 21 -13.09 -2.53 -6.85
CA TYR A 21 -13.24 -1.63 -7.99
C TYR A 21 -14.43 -2.10 -8.82
N SER A 22 -15.29 -1.17 -9.22
CA SER A 22 -16.34 -1.42 -10.20
C SER A 22 -15.73 -1.71 -11.58
N GLU A 23 -16.55 -2.13 -12.55
CA GLU A 23 -16.11 -2.28 -13.94
C GLU A 23 -15.57 -0.98 -14.55
N SER A 24 -16.00 0.19 -14.03
CA SER A 24 -15.48 1.49 -14.42
C SER A 24 -14.25 1.93 -13.62
N GLY A 25 -13.68 1.04 -12.79
CA GLY A 25 -12.52 1.32 -11.94
C GLY A 25 -12.81 2.22 -10.74
N LYS A 26 -14.08 2.41 -10.35
CA LYS A 26 -14.44 3.26 -9.20
C LYS A 26 -14.42 2.45 -7.91
N PRO A 27 -13.92 3.02 -6.80
CA PRO A 27 -13.97 2.35 -5.51
C PRO A 27 -15.42 2.21 -5.03
N GLU A 28 -15.82 0.99 -4.71
CA GLU A 28 -17.10 0.63 -4.11
C GLU A 28 -16.87 0.04 -2.71
N GLY A 29 -17.71 0.39 -1.74
CA GLY A 29 -17.62 -0.12 -0.37
C GLY A 29 -16.56 0.54 0.50
N TRP A 30 -15.86 1.57 0.00
CA TRP A 30 -14.95 2.40 0.79
C TRP A 30 -15.77 3.21 1.80
N ALA A 31 -15.19 3.55 2.95
CA ALA A 31 -15.88 4.29 4.00
C ALA A 31 -14.91 5.11 4.87
N GLY A 32 -15.47 6.04 5.65
CA GLY A 32 -14.71 6.89 6.56
C GLY A 32 -13.67 7.75 5.84
N ALA A 33 -12.47 7.84 6.42
CA ALA A 33 -11.39 8.66 5.91
C ALA A 33 -10.99 8.35 4.45
N CYS A 34 -11.30 7.14 3.95
CA CYS A 34 -11.09 6.77 2.55
C CYS A 34 -12.00 7.53 1.56
N ILE A 35 -13.05 8.18 2.04
CA ILE A 35 -13.98 9.00 1.25
C ILE A 35 -13.87 10.48 1.61
N ASP A 36 -13.87 10.80 2.90
CA ASP A 36 -13.97 12.18 3.39
C ASP A 36 -12.65 12.75 3.96
N GLY A 37 -11.58 11.95 3.92
CA GLY A 37 -10.25 12.37 4.30
C GLY A 37 -9.72 13.49 3.40
N GLN A 38 -8.92 14.39 4.00
CA GLN A 38 -8.39 15.57 3.29
C GLN A 38 -7.03 15.33 2.62
N ASN A 39 -6.46 14.14 2.78
CA ASN A 39 -5.14 13.76 2.26
C ASN A 39 -5.21 12.40 1.57
N GLN A 40 -6.16 12.24 0.66
CA GLN A 40 -6.29 11.01 -0.14
C GLN A 40 -5.38 11.04 -1.37
N SER A 41 -4.95 9.85 -1.76
CA SER A 41 -4.29 9.58 -3.05
C SER A 41 -5.21 8.67 -3.88
N PRO A 42 -5.03 8.62 -5.22
CA PRO A 42 -4.05 9.35 -6.05
C PRO A 42 -4.43 10.82 -6.31
N ILE A 43 -3.50 11.58 -6.90
CA ILE A 43 -3.71 12.95 -7.38
C ILE A 43 -3.19 13.15 -8.81
N ASP A 44 -3.61 14.26 -9.45
CA ASP A 44 -2.96 14.75 -10.67
C ASP A 44 -1.73 15.60 -10.32
N LEU A 45 -0.57 15.22 -10.87
CA LEU A 45 0.69 15.93 -10.71
C LEU A 45 0.80 17.02 -11.78
N VAL A 46 0.30 18.21 -11.47
CA VAL A 46 0.37 19.39 -12.34
C VAL A 46 1.77 20.00 -12.26
N THR A 47 2.58 19.79 -13.28
CA THR A 47 3.99 20.21 -13.28
C THR A 47 4.18 21.72 -13.26
N GLU A 48 3.19 22.49 -13.71
CA GLU A 48 3.21 23.95 -13.72
C GLU A 48 3.11 24.54 -12.31
N THR A 49 2.28 23.95 -11.45
CA THR A 49 2.06 24.41 -10.07
C THR A 49 2.94 23.70 -9.05
N ALA A 50 3.69 22.68 -9.47
CA ALA A 50 4.60 21.94 -8.61
C ALA A 50 5.74 22.83 -8.10
N GLN A 51 5.88 22.92 -6.78
CA GLN A 51 6.96 23.67 -6.16
C GLN A 51 8.26 22.86 -6.21
N ARG A 52 9.33 23.49 -6.69
CA ARG A 52 10.67 22.92 -6.64
C ARG A 52 11.32 23.24 -5.31
N PHE A 53 11.86 22.23 -4.65
CA PHE A 53 12.65 22.37 -3.44
C PHE A 53 13.91 21.52 -3.56
N VAL A 54 14.98 21.95 -2.90
CA VAL A 54 16.23 21.19 -2.81
C VAL A 54 16.12 20.26 -1.61
N VAL A 55 16.20 18.96 -1.88
CA VAL A 55 16.29 17.90 -0.88
C VAL A 55 17.46 17.00 -1.22
N GLU A 56 17.97 16.30 -0.21
CA GLU A 56 18.91 15.20 -0.45
C GLU A 56 18.30 14.21 -1.44
N PRO A 57 19.11 13.54 -2.29
CA PRO A 57 18.61 12.46 -3.12
C PRO A 57 17.95 11.37 -2.28
N LEU A 58 16.90 10.74 -2.81
CA LEU A 58 16.38 9.51 -2.23
C LEU A 58 17.43 8.40 -2.42
N GLU A 59 17.81 7.74 -1.34
CA GLU A 59 18.82 6.68 -1.36
C GLU A 59 18.16 5.31 -1.23
N PHE A 60 18.55 4.40 -2.13
CA PHE A 60 18.15 3.00 -2.10
C PHE A 60 19.30 2.17 -1.52
N PHE A 61 19.02 1.34 -0.52
CA PHE A 61 20.02 0.49 0.11
C PHE A 61 19.64 -0.98 0.07
N ASN A 62 20.66 -1.85 -0.02
CA ASN A 62 20.57 -3.30 0.05
C ASN A 62 19.55 -3.96 -0.89
N TYR A 63 19.15 -3.30 -1.97
CA TYR A 63 18.38 -3.94 -3.04
C TYR A 63 19.26 -4.98 -3.74
N LYS A 64 18.85 -6.24 -3.62
CA LYS A 64 19.49 -7.42 -4.20
C LYS A 64 18.41 -8.30 -4.82
N SER A 65 18.80 -9.39 -5.47
CA SER A 65 17.84 -10.42 -5.84
C SER A 65 17.20 -10.99 -4.57
N LEU A 66 15.88 -10.85 -4.46
CA LEU A 66 15.08 -11.35 -3.35
C LEU A 66 14.20 -12.49 -3.86
N ASN A 67 14.03 -13.51 -3.01
CA ASN A 67 12.97 -14.48 -3.20
C ASN A 67 11.66 -13.90 -2.69
N GLY A 68 10.57 -14.26 -3.36
CA GLY A 68 9.25 -13.83 -2.97
C GLY A 68 8.17 -14.63 -3.67
N THR A 69 6.96 -14.48 -3.16
CA THR A 69 5.76 -15.10 -3.70
C THR A 69 4.96 -14.07 -4.47
N ILE A 70 4.57 -14.42 -5.69
CA ILE A 70 3.65 -13.63 -6.51
C ILE A 70 2.24 -14.14 -6.26
N THR A 71 1.34 -13.26 -5.87
CA THR A 71 -0.07 -13.57 -5.60
C THR A 71 -0.98 -12.69 -6.43
N ASN A 72 -2.11 -13.25 -6.88
CA ASN A 72 -3.24 -12.47 -7.34
C ASN A 72 -4.27 -12.48 -6.21
N ASN A 73 -4.46 -11.34 -5.56
CA ASN A 73 -5.35 -11.21 -4.41
C ASN A 73 -6.78 -10.77 -4.78
N GLY A 74 -7.11 -10.77 -6.08
CA GLY A 74 -8.40 -10.29 -6.61
C GLY A 74 -8.46 -8.79 -6.86
N HIS A 75 -7.46 -8.02 -6.43
CA HIS A 75 -7.38 -6.57 -6.59
C HIS A 75 -6.11 -6.12 -7.33
N SER A 76 -5.01 -6.85 -7.15
CA SER A 76 -3.72 -6.59 -7.80
C SER A 76 -2.92 -7.89 -7.99
N VAL A 77 -1.82 -7.79 -8.71
CA VAL A 77 -0.71 -8.75 -8.61
C VAL A 77 0.26 -8.20 -7.57
N ALA A 78 0.39 -8.89 -6.44
CA ALA A 78 1.27 -8.51 -5.35
C ALA A 78 2.50 -9.44 -5.28
N ILE A 79 3.63 -8.89 -4.86
CA ILE A 79 4.87 -9.62 -4.61
C ILE A 79 5.22 -9.42 -3.15
N HIS A 80 5.16 -10.51 -2.39
CA HIS A 80 5.58 -10.55 -0.99
C HIS A 80 6.95 -11.18 -0.90
N PHE A 81 7.87 -10.57 -0.14
CA PHE A 81 9.23 -11.06 0.03
C PHE A 81 9.33 -11.94 1.29
N ASP A 82 10.18 -12.95 1.24
CA ASP A 82 10.39 -13.84 2.40
C ASP A 82 10.95 -13.04 3.59
N GLU A 83 10.27 -13.09 4.74
CA GLU A 83 10.49 -12.21 5.89
C GLU A 83 11.90 -12.26 6.47
N ASP A 84 12.57 -13.42 6.36
CA ASP A 84 13.84 -13.65 7.03
C ASP A 84 15.01 -12.77 6.51
N HIS A 85 14.85 -12.03 5.40
CA HIS A 85 16.00 -11.39 4.73
C HIS A 85 15.74 -10.05 4.02
N CYS A 86 14.58 -9.42 4.15
CA CYS A 86 14.36 -8.11 3.52
C CYS A 86 14.95 -6.97 4.36
N ASP A 87 16.26 -6.76 4.20
CA ASP A 87 16.98 -5.57 4.68
C ASP A 87 17.10 -4.48 3.60
N SER A 88 16.41 -4.65 2.47
CA SER A 88 16.32 -3.67 1.39
C SER A 88 15.38 -2.53 1.77
N GLY A 89 15.70 -1.30 1.37
CA GLY A 89 14.88 -0.16 1.74
C GLY A 89 15.34 1.17 1.17
N VAL A 90 14.65 2.23 1.60
CA VAL A 90 14.92 3.61 1.19
C VAL A 90 15.17 4.52 2.39
N THR A 91 16.00 5.53 2.19
CA THR A 91 16.36 6.55 3.18
C THR A 91 16.65 7.89 2.49
N ALA A 92 17.00 8.92 3.25
CA ALA A 92 17.27 10.27 2.77
C ALA A 92 16.04 10.92 2.07
N GLY A 93 16.26 11.94 1.23
CA GLY A 93 15.17 12.76 0.71
C GLY A 93 14.36 13.46 1.80
N MET A 94 13.04 13.34 1.72
CA MET A 94 12.13 13.89 2.72
C MET A 94 11.78 12.88 3.83
N LEU A 95 12.39 11.69 3.83
CA LEU A 95 12.09 10.64 4.79
C LEU A 95 12.70 10.93 6.17
N ARG A 96 12.00 10.51 7.22
CA ARG A 96 12.45 10.62 8.62
C ARG A 96 12.91 9.27 9.14
N GLY A 97 14.05 8.80 8.63
CA GLY A 97 14.67 7.52 8.99
C GLY A 97 14.65 6.52 7.83
N MET A 98 14.96 5.26 8.15
CA MET A 98 15.03 4.16 7.19
C MET A 98 13.67 3.48 7.05
N TYR A 99 13.27 3.22 5.82
CA TYR A 99 12.03 2.53 5.48
C TYR A 99 12.36 1.24 4.73
N PHE A 100 11.85 0.11 5.20
CA PHE A 100 12.18 -1.22 4.71
C PHE A 100 11.09 -1.73 3.77
N LEU A 101 11.51 -2.36 2.67
CA LEU A 101 10.62 -2.89 1.64
C LEU A 101 9.78 -4.03 2.21
N HIS A 102 8.46 -3.95 2.00
CA HIS A 102 7.50 -4.95 2.46
C HIS A 102 6.84 -5.67 1.28
N GLU A 103 6.35 -4.92 0.30
CA GLU A 103 5.54 -5.47 -0.79
C GLU A 103 5.72 -4.63 -2.06
N LEU A 104 5.57 -5.28 -3.21
CA LEU A 104 5.30 -4.62 -4.48
C LEU A 104 3.91 -4.96 -4.98
N HIS A 105 3.17 -4.00 -5.52
CA HIS A 105 1.94 -4.29 -6.25
C HIS A 105 1.72 -3.32 -7.40
N PHE A 106 0.82 -3.69 -8.30
CA PHE A 106 0.60 -2.98 -9.55
C PHE A 106 -0.84 -2.49 -9.70
N HIS A 107 -0.97 -1.31 -10.30
CA HIS A 107 -2.25 -0.79 -10.78
C HIS A 107 -2.20 -0.67 -12.30
N TRP A 108 -3.10 -1.37 -12.98
CA TRP A 108 -3.33 -1.25 -14.42
C TRP A 108 -4.11 0.03 -14.67
N SER A 109 -3.67 0.85 -15.63
CA SER A 109 -4.12 2.24 -15.75
C SER A 109 -3.72 3.04 -14.51
N SER A 110 -2.56 3.70 -14.58
CA SER A 110 -1.90 4.38 -13.45
C SER A 110 -2.87 5.16 -12.60
N GLU A 111 -2.74 5.09 -11.28
CA GLU A 111 -3.62 5.77 -10.35
C GLU A 111 -3.39 7.29 -10.44
N HIS A 112 -2.13 7.70 -10.30
CA HIS A 112 -1.69 9.08 -10.51
C HIS A 112 -1.68 9.43 -12.00
N THR A 113 -1.82 10.72 -12.27
CA THR A 113 -1.66 11.31 -13.60
C THR A 113 -0.60 12.40 -13.59
N ILE A 114 -0.01 12.71 -14.75
CA ILE A 114 0.91 13.84 -14.91
C ILE A 114 0.29 14.78 -15.94
N ASN A 115 -0.06 16.00 -15.52
CA ASN A 115 -0.79 16.98 -16.33
C ASN A 115 -2.04 16.36 -17.00
N GLY A 116 -2.84 15.61 -16.23
CA GLY A 116 -4.03 14.91 -16.69
C GLY A 116 -3.76 13.65 -17.53
N LYS A 117 -2.51 13.33 -17.87
CA LYS A 117 -2.15 12.13 -18.64
C LYS A 117 -2.03 10.92 -17.74
N ARG A 118 -2.80 9.87 -18.06
CA ARG A 118 -2.75 8.55 -17.44
C ARG A 118 -1.80 7.61 -18.20
N PHE A 119 -1.08 6.77 -17.47
CA PHE A 119 -0.13 5.80 -18.02
C PHE A 119 -0.68 4.37 -17.92
N PRO A 120 -0.15 3.41 -18.70
CA PRO A 120 -0.71 2.06 -18.71
C PRO A 120 -0.54 1.26 -17.41
N LEU A 121 0.45 1.59 -16.58
CA LEU A 121 0.81 0.84 -15.38
C LEU A 121 1.46 1.76 -14.34
N GLU A 122 1.13 1.54 -13.07
CA GLU A 122 1.81 2.14 -11.91
C GLU A 122 2.25 1.03 -10.96
N LEU A 123 3.52 1.06 -10.55
CA LEU A 123 4.09 0.18 -9.53
C LEU A 123 4.13 0.92 -8.21
N HIS A 124 3.58 0.33 -7.16
CA HIS A 124 3.80 0.77 -5.79
C HIS A 124 4.82 -0.14 -5.12
N MET A 125 5.85 0.48 -4.56
CA MET A 125 6.80 -0.18 -3.66
C MET A 125 6.45 0.26 -2.24
N VAL A 126 5.89 -0.64 -1.45
CA VAL A 126 5.45 -0.34 -0.09
C VAL A 126 6.62 -0.52 0.87
N HIS A 127 6.96 0.54 1.58
CA HIS A 127 7.96 0.52 2.64
C HIS A 127 7.37 0.99 3.97
N TYR A 128 7.88 0.45 5.07
CA TYR A 128 7.50 0.87 6.42
C TYR A 128 8.72 1.16 7.29
N ASN A 129 8.53 2.03 8.28
CA ASN A 129 9.56 2.36 9.24
C ASN A 129 9.39 1.47 10.48
N LYS A 130 10.31 0.51 10.66
CA LYS A 130 10.32 -0.47 11.76
C LYS A 130 10.28 0.15 13.16
N LYS A 131 10.59 1.45 13.31
CA LYS A 131 10.40 2.18 14.57
C LYS A 131 8.95 2.12 15.07
N TYR A 132 7.98 2.01 14.17
CA TYR A 132 6.55 2.02 14.50
C TYR A 132 5.93 0.62 14.57
N GLY A 133 6.74 -0.44 14.54
CA GLY A 133 6.30 -1.83 14.52
C GLY A 133 6.37 -2.46 13.13
N ASP A 134 5.75 -3.63 13.02
CA ASP A 134 5.62 -4.40 11.78
C ASP A 134 4.24 -4.14 11.14
N LEU A 135 4.10 -4.47 9.86
CA LEU A 135 2.85 -4.33 9.08
C LEU A 135 1.93 -5.55 9.23
#